data_AF-L1NWX8-F1
#
_entry.id   AF-L1NWX8-F1
#
_cell.length_a   1.000
_cell.length_b   1.000
_cell.length_c   1.000
_cell.angle_alpha   90.00
_cell.angle_beta   90.00
_cell.angle_gamma   90.00
#
_symmetry.space_group_name_H-M   'P 1'
#
loop_
_entity.id
_entity.type
_entity.pdbx_description
1 polymer ?
#
loop_
_entity_poly.entity_id
_entity_poly.type
_entity_poly.pdbx_seq_one_letter_code
_entity_poly.pdbx_strand_id
1 'polypeptide(L)'
;MKRFFIFICMFGFVWGYSQTQDIKTLIAKAEKGDAKAQYDLGICYYNGKGVEQSKTQAIFWFKKACKNGDNVACDIVDTINN
;
A
#
# COMPACT_ATOMS: atom_id res chain seq x y z
N MET A 1 -7.19 14.13 -19.30
CA MET A 1 -6.62 14.15 -20.66
C MET A 1 -5.23 14.80 -20.65
N LYS A 2 -4.17 14.03 -20.38
CA LYS A 2 -2.79 14.41 -20.74
C LYS A 2 -2.21 13.20 -21.45
N ARG A 3 -2.69 13.00 -22.68
CA ARG A 3 -1.90 13.14 -23.92
C ARG A 3 -0.95 11.96 -24.09
N PHE A 4 -1.54 10.85 -24.54
CA PHE A 4 -0.87 9.93 -25.46
C PHE A 4 -0.42 10.76 -26.67
N PHE A 5 0.87 10.82 -26.92
CA PHE A 5 1.51 10.87 -28.24
C PHE A 5 3.00 11.06 -27.98
N ILE A 6 3.76 9.99 -28.19
CA ILE A 6 4.99 9.97 -29.00
C ILE A 6 5.56 8.55 -28.85
N PHE A 7 5.32 7.77 -29.89
CA PHE A 7 6.07 6.57 -30.24
C PHE A 7 7.54 6.95 -30.41
N ILE A 8 8.42 6.45 -29.55
CA ILE A 8 9.83 6.27 -29.89
C ILE A 8 10.13 4.79 -29.69
N CYS A 9 10.32 4.13 -30.82
CA CYS A 9 10.68 2.74 -30.98
C CYS A 9 12.11 2.48 -30.50
N MET A 10 12.29 1.28 -29.93
CA MET A 10 13.53 0.54 -29.67
C MET A 10 14.28 0.79 -28.35
N PHE A 11 13.95 -0.09 -27.40
CA PHE A 11 14.82 -0.70 -26.38
C PHE A 11 15.38 0.19 -25.25
N GLY A 12 14.48 0.52 -24.32
CA GLY A 12 14.58 -0.08 -22.97
C GLY A 12 15.42 0.64 -21.91
N PHE A 13 15.79 1.91 -22.11
CA PHE A 13 16.54 2.70 -21.13
C PHE A 13 15.79 4.00 -20.75
N VAL A 14 14.64 3.84 -20.10
CA VAL A 14 14.17 4.84 -19.13
C VAL A 14 13.92 4.09 -17.83
N TRP A 15 14.99 3.82 -17.07
CA TRP A 15 14.86 3.64 -15.63
C TRP A 15 14.66 5.02 -14.97
N GLY A 16 13.61 5.70 -15.43
CA GLY A 16 12.83 6.65 -14.64
C GLY A 16 11.63 5.94 -14.06
N TYR A 17 11.79 4.65 -13.69
CA TYR A 17 10.82 3.97 -12.84
C TYR A 17 11.06 4.53 -11.44
N SER A 18 10.42 5.67 -11.14
CA SER A 18 10.36 6.18 -9.77
C SER A 18 9.72 5.09 -8.94
N GLN A 19 10.54 4.37 -8.17
CA GLN A 19 10.13 3.32 -7.26
C GLN A 19 9.47 3.92 -6.01
N THR A 20 8.69 4.98 -6.15
CA THR A 20 7.89 5.54 -5.08
C THR A 20 6.55 4.82 -5.12
N GLN A 21 6.32 3.90 -4.18
CA GLN A 21 4.99 3.35 -3.90
C GLN A 21 4.05 4.51 -3.60
N ASP A 22 3.38 5.04 -4.63
CA ASP A 22 2.26 5.95 -4.43
C ASP A 22 1.19 5.18 -3.65
N ILE A 23 0.68 5.79 -2.58
CA ILE A 23 -0.36 5.19 -1.71
C ILE A 23 -1.54 4.64 -2.52
N LYS A 24 -1.83 5.26 -3.66
CA LYS A 24 -2.85 4.84 -4.62
C LYS A 24 -2.63 3.43 -5.16
N THR A 25 -1.39 3.07 -5.49
CA THR A 25 -1.05 1.73 -6.00
C THR A 25 -1.13 0.69 -4.88
N LEU A 26 -0.75 1.06 -3.66
CA LEU A 26 -0.92 0.23 -2.46
C LEU A 26 -2.39 -0.07 -2.19
N ILE A 27 -3.27 0.94 -2.25
CA ILE A 27 -4.72 0.77 -2.09
C ILE A 27 -5.27 -0.21 -3.12
N ALA A 28 -4.90 -0.06 -4.40
CA ALA A 28 -5.36 -0.98 -5.44
C ALA A 28 -4.92 -2.44 -5.21
N LYS A 29 -3.72 -2.67 -4.65
CA LYS A 29 -3.27 -4.02 -4.27
C LYS A 29 -3.98 -4.52 -3.01
N ALA A 30 -4.15 -3.66 -2.02
CA ALA A 30 -4.84 -3.98 -0.78
C ALA A 30 -6.31 -4.35 -1.02
N GLU A 31 -6.98 -3.69 -1.97
CA GLU A 31 -8.33 -4.01 -2.43
C GLU A 31 -8.41 -5.35 -3.16
N LYS A 32 -7.36 -5.74 -3.89
CA LYS A 32 -7.24 -7.07 -4.51
C LYS A 32 -6.99 -8.20 -3.51
N GLY A 33 -6.83 -7.88 -2.23
CA GLY A 33 -6.64 -8.85 -1.16
C GLY A 33 -5.17 -9.18 -0.86
N ASP A 34 -4.22 -8.43 -1.43
CA ASP A 34 -2.80 -8.59 -1.10
C ASP A 34 -2.57 -8.19 0.37
N ALA A 35 -2.30 -9.19 1.21
CA ALA A 35 -2.18 -9.02 2.65
C ALA A 35 -0.96 -8.14 3.01
N LYS A 36 0.14 -8.26 2.25
CA LYS A 36 1.32 -7.42 2.42
C LYS A 36 1.03 -5.96 2.07
N ALA A 37 0.27 -5.72 1.00
CA ALA A 37 -0.13 -4.36 0.64
C ALA A 37 -1.07 -3.73 1.68
N GLN A 38 -1.97 -4.52 2.28
CA GLN A 38 -2.83 -4.06 3.38
C GLN A 38 -2.01 -3.69 4.62
N TYR A 39 -0.99 -4.50 4.95
CA TYR A 39 -0.04 -4.20 6.02
C TYR A 39 0.73 -2.89 5.77
N ASP A 40 1.34 -2.75 4.59
CA ASP A 40 2.07 -1.55 4.19
C ASP A 40 1.18 -0.29 4.23
N LEU A 41 -0.09 -0.42 3.80
CA LEU A 41 -1.06 0.66 3.87
C LEU A 41 -1.40 1.04 5.33
N GLY A 42 -1.50 0.06 6.22
CA GLY A 42 -1.63 0.29 7.66
C GLY A 42 -0.47 1.10 8.23
N ILE A 43 0.77 0.77 7.84
CA ILE A 43 1.97 1.54 8.20
C ILE A 43 1.93 2.97 7.66
N CYS A 44 1.46 3.16 6.42
CA CYS A 44 1.32 4.49 5.85
C CYS A 44 0.34 5.37 6.64
N TYR A 45 -0.81 4.82 7.05
CA TYR A 45 -1.77 5.52 7.91
C TYR A 45 -1.24 5.75 9.33
N TYR A 46 -0.41 4.84 9.86
CA TYR A 46 0.20 5.00 11.18
C TYR A 46 1.25 6.12 11.20
N ASN A 47 2.05 6.23 10.13
CA ASN A 47 3.14 7.20 10.00
C ASN A 47 2.74 8.51 9.28
N GLY A 48 1.53 8.58 8.71
CA GLY A 48 1.10 9.73 7.90
C GLY A 48 1.87 9.88 6.58
N LYS A 49 2.36 8.78 6.00
CA LYS A 49 3.14 8.83 4.75
C LYS A 49 2.22 8.86 3.54
N GLY A 50 2.00 10.05 2.98
CA GLY A 50 1.20 10.26 1.77
C GLY A 50 -0.32 10.21 2.00
N VAL A 51 -0.76 10.03 3.26
CA VAL A 51 -2.15 10.10 3.73
C VAL A 51 -2.17 10.77 5.09
N GLU A 52 -3.34 11.28 5.49
CA GLU A 52 -3.55 11.77 6.84
C GLU A 52 -3.31 10.64 7.86
N GLN A 53 -2.54 10.96 8.90
CA GLN A 53 -2.23 10.00 9.94
C GLN A 53 -3.51 9.65 10.70
N SER A 54 -3.84 8.36 10.72
CA SER A 54 -5.02 7.87 11.43
C SER A 54 -4.75 6.49 11.97
N LYS A 55 -4.58 6.40 13.30
CA LYS A 55 -4.40 5.13 14.00
C LYS A 55 -5.60 4.20 13.77
N THR A 56 -6.82 4.74 13.76
CA THR A 56 -8.03 3.96 13.51
C THR A 56 -8.02 3.31 12.12
N GLN A 57 -7.63 4.05 11.08
CA GLN A 57 -7.50 3.51 9.72
C GLN A 57 -6.36 2.49 9.65
N ALA A 58 -5.22 2.75 10.29
CA ALA A 58 -4.10 1.81 10.33
C ALA A 58 -4.54 0.45 10.91
N ILE A 59 -5.23 0.46 12.06
CA ILE A 59 -5.75 -0.74 12.71
C ILE A 59 -6.75 -1.47 11.82
N PHE A 60 -7.63 -0.75 11.12
CA PHE A 60 -8.56 -1.35 10.17
C PHE A 60 -7.85 -2.14 9.06
N TRP A 61 -6.79 -1.58 8.48
CA TRP A 61 -6.01 -2.25 7.44
C TRP A 61 -5.20 -3.43 7.98
N PHE A 62 -4.62 -3.33 9.19
CA PHE A 62 -3.96 -4.46 9.84
C PHE A 62 -4.94 -5.61 10.15
N LYS A 63 -6.16 -5.30 10.62
CA LYS A 63 -7.21 -6.31 10.82
C LYS A 63 -7.57 -7.02 9.52
N LYS A 64 -7.60 -6.29 8.40
CA LYS A 64 -7.86 -6.87 7.09
C LYS A 64 -6.71 -7.76 6.62
N ALA A 65 -5.47 -7.32 6.79
CA ALA A 65 -4.26 -8.10 6.48
C ALA A 65 -4.22 -9.41 7.27
N CYS A 66 -4.52 -9.36 8.58
CA CYS A 66 -4.63 -10.55 9.41
C CYS A 66 -5.68 -11.54 8.88
N LYS A 67 -6.88 -11.06 8.53
CA LYS A 67 -7.93 -11.90 7.93
C LYS A 67 -7.51 -12.56 6.61
N ASN A 68 -6.60 -11.92 5.88
CA ASN A 68 -6.07 -12.43 4.62
C ASN A 68 -4.84 -13.34 4.80
N GLY A 69 -4.48 -13.69 6.04
CA GLY A 69 -3.41 -14.65 6.35
C GLY A 69 -2.04 -14.01 6.63
N ASP A 70 -1.97 -12.70 6.87
CA ASP A 70 -0.73 -12.06 7.31
C ASP A 70 -0.57 -12.20 8.83
N ASN A 71 0.31 -13.12 9.23
CA ASN A 71 0.59 -13.40 10.64
C ASN A 71 1.16 -12.18 11.38
N VAL A 72 1.99 -11.37 10.71
CA VAL A 72 2.59 -10.17 11.32
C VAL A 72 1.52 -9.15 11.64
N ALA A 73 0.55 -8.99 10.73
CA ALA A 73 -0.59 -8.12 10.98
C ALA A 73 -1.48 -8.63 12.11
N CYS A 74 -1.64 -9.95 12.27
CA CYS A 74 -2.39 -10.53 13.38
C CYS A 74 -1.74 -10.21 14.74
N ASP A 75 -0.43 -10.40 14.87
CA ASP A 75 0.30 -10.09 16.11
C ASP A 75 0.13 -8.62 16.52
N ILE A 76 0.16 -7.71 15.55
CA ILE A 76 -0.06 -6.28 15.78
C ILE A 76 -1.49 -6.01 16.25
N VAL A 77 -2.48 -6.62 15.61
CA VAL A 77 -3.88 -6.47 16.00
C VAL A 77 -4.12 -6.99 17.41
N ASP A 78 -3.51 -8.12 17.78
CA ASP A 78 -3.60 -8.69 19.12
C ASP A 78 -2.93 -7.77 20.16
N THR A 79 -1.77 -7.20 19.82
CA THR A 79 -1.08 -6.21 20.65
C THR A 79 -1.91 -4.93 20.86
N ILE A 80 -2.72 -4.53 19.88
CA ILE A 80 -3.57 -3.33 19.99
C ILE A 80 -4.81 -3.59 20.87
N ASN A 81 -5.33 -4.82 20.89
CA ASN A 81 -6.54 -5.16 21.64
C ASN A 81 -6.26 -5.61 23.09
N ASN A 82 -5.00 -5.78 23.48
CA ASN A 82 -4.54 -6.17 24.82
C ASN A 82 -3.95 -4.97 25.55
#